data_AF-K0T5F0-F1
#
_entry.id   AF-K0T5F0-F1
#
_cell.length_a   1.000
_cell.length_b   1.000
_cell.length_c   1.000
_cell.angle_alpha   90.00
_cell.angle_beta   90.00
_cell.angle_gamma   90.00
#
_symmetry.space_group_name_H-M   'P 1'
#
loop_
_entity.id
_entity.type
_entity.pdbx_description
1 polymer ?
#
loop_
_entity_poly.entity_id
_entity_poly.type
_entity_poly.pdbx_seq_one_letter_code
_entity_poly.pdbx_strand_id
1 'polypeptide(L)'
;MNIRVAQSFLVLATSASLFLASVDATSVKMDYLPSAFARVDPILSSTCPSDHVHTFYGPLSGVDPRRIDQDNDLELHSLLLSTPVSENTGNVEENKSLYWHPTVYKVKDGVYTRAEMAQSSVYYIWETGLTTAFPAGFRMIGGFQDTNPALAECVNPSPCDPGDCETENTFFPSTKCDELEVSMRMPSCWTGLV
;
A
#
# COMPACT_ATOMS: atom_id res chain seq x y z
N MET A 1 -45.49 61.66 -29.14
CA MET A 1 -45.43 61.35 -27.69
C MET A 1 -45.96 59.94 -27.52
N ASN A 2 -45.10 58.97 -27.25
CA ASN A 2 -45.43 57.65 -26.68
C ASN A 2 -44.14 56.91 -26.31
N ILE A 3 -44.20 56.23 -25.18
CA ILE A 3 -43.12 55.95 -24.23
C ILE A 3 -42.38 54.64 -24.59
N ARG A 4 -41.05 54.64 -24.49
CA ARG A 4 -40.22 53.43 -24.53
C ARG A 4 -40.38 52.66 -23.22
N VAL A 5 -40.88 51.43 -23.27
CA VAL A 5 -40.85 50.50 -22.15
C VAL A 5 -39.53 49.73 -22.21
N ALA A 6 -38.61 50.04 -21.30
CA ALA A 6 -37.45 49.21 -21.05
C ALA A 6 -37.85 48.13 -20.03
N GLN A 7 -37.90 46.87 -20.46
CA GLN A 7 -38.05 45.73 -19.56
C GLN A 7 -36.69 45.46 -18.89
N SER A 8 -36.57 45.80 -17.61
CA SER A 8 -35.47 45.36 -16.76
C SER A 8 -35.73 43.91 -16.33
N PHE A 9 -34.97 42.96 -16.87
CA PHE A 9 -34.89 41.61 -16.31
C PHE A 9 -33.93 41.65 -15.12
N LEU A 10 -34.48 41.62 -13.91
CA LEU A 10 -33.72 41.41 -12.68
C LEU A 10 -33.46 39.90 -12.55
N VAL A 11 -32.25 39.45 -12.87
CA VAL A 11 -31.81 38.08 -12.59
C VAL A 11 -31.46 38.01 -11.10
N LEU A 12 -32.34 37.42 -10.29
CA LEU A 12 -31.97 37.01 -8.93
C LEU A 12 -30.97 35.86 -9.02
N ALA A 13 -29.70 36.15 -8.76
CA ALA A 13 -28.72 35.12 -8.48
C ALA A 13 -29.01 34.55 -7.08
N THR A 14 -29.76 33.45 -7.02
CA THR A 14 -29.87 32.64 -5.81
C THR A 14 -28.52 31.97 -5.56
N SER A 15 -27.71 32.58 -4.69
CA SER A 15 -26.52 31.94 -4.12
C SER A 15 -26.95 30.74 -3.29
N ALA A 16 -27.01 29.57 -3.92
CA ALA A 16 -27.12 28.31 -3.21
C ALA A 16 -25.78 28.08 -2.47
N SER A 17 -25.73 28.49 -1.21
CA SER A 17 -24.66 28.09 -0.30
C SER A 17 -24.73 26.57 -0.16
N LEU A 18 -23.91 25.88 -0.95
CA LEU A 18 -23.59 24.47 -0.76
C LEU A 18 -22.94 24.35 0.62
N PHE A 19 -23.74 23.95 1.61
CA PHE A 19 -23.21 23.40 2.84
C PHE A 19 -22.47 22.12 2.44
N LEU A 20 -21.15 22.23 2.24
CA LEU A 20 -20.27 21.08 2.21
C LEU A 20 -20.35 20.47 3.61
N ALA A 21 -21.20 19.44 3.76
CA ALA A 21 -21.17 18.61 4.93
C ALA A 21 -19.74 18.08 5.08
N SER A 22 -19.07 18.40 6.20
CA SER A 22 -17.79 17.74 6.48
C SER A 22 -18.11 16.28 6.75
N VAL A 23 -17.66 15.40 5.86
CA VAL A 23 -17.75 13.96 6.08
C VAL A 23 -16.61 13.59 7.00
N ASP A 24 -16.93 13.09 8.19
CA ASP A 24 -15.93 12.51 9.07
C ASP A 24 -15.46 11.17 8.49
N ALA A 25 -14.18 11.10 8.17
CA ALA A 25 -13.51 9.86 7.82
C ALA A 25 -12.49 9.54 8.90
N THR A 26 -12.45 8.27 9.32
CA THR A 26 -11.52 7.74 10.33
C THR A 26 -10.61 6.64 9.77
N SER A 27 -10.88 6.18 8.55
CA SER A 27 -10.06 5.19 7.88
C SER A 27 -10.30 5.14 6.38
N VAL A 28 -9.29 4.68 5.63
CA VAL A 28 -9.43 4.22 4.25
C VAL A 28 -8.73 2.87 4.10
N LYS A 29 -9.36 1.97 3.33
CA LYS A 29 -8.78 0.71 2.89
C LYS A 29 -8.49 0.82 1.40
N MET A 30 -7.28 0.42 1.00
CA MET A 30 -6.88 0.33 -0.40
C MET A 30 -6.40 -1.07 -0.70
N ASP A 31 -6.76 -1.56 -1.87
CA ASP A 31 -6.56 -2.94 -2.30
C ASP A 31 -5.63 -2.96 -3.50
N TYR A 32 -4.71 -3.92 -3.52
CA TYR A 32 -3.66 -4.05 -4.51
C TYR A 32 -3.52 -5.51 -4.97
N LEU A 33 -3.22 -5.67 -6.25
CA LEU A 33 -2.63 -6.90 -6.79
C LEU A 33 -1.10 -6.80 -6.82
N PRO A 34 -0.37 -7.92 -6.81
CA PRO A 34 1.08 -7.91 -7.01
C PRO A 34 1.45 -7.22 -8.33
N SER A 35 2.37 -6.26 -8.27
CA SER A 35 2.88 -5.54 -9.44
C SER A 35 4.12 -6.21 -10.04
N ALA A 36 5.06 -6.65 -9.19
CA ALA A 36 6.28 -7.30 -9.65
C ALA A 36 6.96 -8.13 -8.55
N PHE A 37 7.96 -8.92 -8.97
CA PHE A 37 8.78 -9.74 -8.09
C PHE A 37 10.27 -9.49 -8.42
N ALA A 38 11.03 -8.95 -7.48
CA ALA A 38 12.41 -8.56 -7.75
C ALA A 38 13.30 -8.63 -6.51
N ARG A 39 14.60 -8.79 -6.72
CA ARG A 39 15.64 -8.71 -5.68
C ARG A 39 16.11 -7.26 -5.50
N VAL A 40 15.19 -6.34 -5.30
CA VAL A 40 15.44 -4.91 -5.11
C VAL A 40 14.93 -4.53 -3.74
N ASP A 41 15.68 -3.79 -2.94
CA ASP A 41 15.21 -3.22 -1.67
C ASP A 41 15.31 -1.69 -1.72
N PRO A 42 14.19 -0.97 -1.91
CA PRO A 42 14.23 0.48 -2.06
C PRO A 42 14.54 1.24 -0.76
N ILE A 43 14.71 0.56 0.39
CA ILE A 43 14.98 1.20 1.68
C ILE A 43 16.33 0.76 2.26
N LEU A 44 16.66 -0.53 2.26
CA LEU A 44 17.84 -1.05 2.98
C LEU A 44 19.13 -1.07 2.16
N SER A 45 19.06 -1.34 0.86
CA SER A 45 20.26 -1.44 0.02
C SER A 45 19.94 -1.25 -1.44
N SER A 46 20.68 -0.34 -2.06
CA SER A 46 20.51 -0.02 -3.47
C SER A 46 21.68 -0.50 -4.35
N THR A 47 22.83 -0.81 -3.74
CA THR A 47 24.07 -1.12 -4.46
C THR A 47 24.18 -2.59 -4.87
N CYS A 48 23.48 -3.48 -4.17
CA CYS A 48 23.48 -4.91 -4.42
C CYS A 48 22.05 -5.45 -4.52
N PRO A 49 21.79 -6.49 -5.32
CA PRO A 49 20.52 -7.20 -5.24
C PRO A 49 20.25 -7.69 -3.81
N SER A 50 19.00 -7.59 -3.35
CA SER A 50 18.58 -8.14 -2.05
C SER A 50 18.86 -9.65 -1.99
N ASP A 51 19.19 -10.16 -0.81
CA ASP A 51 19.39 -11.60 -0.57
C ASP A 51 18.11 -12.42 -0.79
N HIS A 52 16.95 -11.77 -0.76
CA HIS A 52 15.65 -12.38 -1.00
C HIS A 52 14.85 -11.64 -2.06
N VAL A 53 13.84 -12.31 -2.62
CA VAL A 53 12.92 -11.71 -3.58
C VAL A 53 11.82 -10.99 -2.81
N HIS A 54 11.48 -9.78 -3.22
CA HIS A 54 10.32 -9.05 -2.74
C HIS A 54 9.14 -9.17 -3.69
N THR A 55 7.93 -9.22 -3.14
CA THR A 55 6.68 -9.03 -3.86
C THR A 55 6.26 -7.58 -3.68
N PHE A 56 6.03 -6.86 -4.79
CA PHE A 56 5.71 -5.44 -4.81
C PHE A 56 4.24 -5.18 -5.12
N TYR A 57 3.73 -4.04 -4.68
CA TYR A 57 2.37 -3.57 -4.88
C TYR A 57 2.37 -2.06 -5.16
N GLY A 58 1.45 -1.60 -6.02
CA GLY A 58 1.33 -0.19 -6.39
C GLY A 58 2.05 0.11 -7.72
N PRO A 59 2.76 1.24 -7.84
CA PRO A 59 3.39 1.67 -9.10
C PRO A 59 4.53 0.75 -9.55
N LEU A 60 4.50 0.27 -10.79
CA LEU A 60 5.56 -0.57 -11.37
C LEU A 60 6.93 0.12 -11.44
N SER A 61 6.95 1.44 -11.58
CA SER A 61 8.17 2.24 -11.65
C SER A 61 9.03 2.15 -10.40
N GLY A 62 8.44 1.82 -9.24
CA GLY A 62 9.14 1.63 -7.97
C GLY A 62 10.01 0.38 -7.92
N VAL A 63 9.92 -0.49 -8.92
CA VAL A 63 10.65 -1.77 -8.99
C VAL A 63 11.82 -1.71 -9.99
N ASP A 64 12.01 -0.60 -10.72
CA ASP A 64 13.14 -0.47 -11.65
C ASP A 64 14.47 -0.40 -10.88
N PRO A 65 15.39 -1.37 -11.07
CA PRO A 65 16.67 -1.36 -10.37
C PRO A 65 17.62 -0.26 -10.86
N ARG A 66 17.33 0.42 -11.99
CA ARG A 66 18.23 1.37 -12.67
C ARG A 66 17.96 2.83 -12.29
N ARG A 67 17.60 3.08 -11.04
CA ARG A 67 17.47 4.46 -10.53
C ARG A 67 18.78 5.21 -10.71
N ILE A 68 18.67 6.47 -11.14
CA ILE A 68 19.84 7.29 -11.49
C ILE A 68 20.56 7.69 -10.20
N ASP A 69 19.80 8.10 -9.19
CA ASP A 69 20.27 8.33 -7.84
C ASP A 69 19.41 7.52 -6.84
N GLN A 70 20.02 6.49 -6.29
CA GLN A 70 19.34 5.55 -5.39
C GLN A 70 19.19 6.09 -3.96
N ASP A 71 20.07 7.01 -3.56
CA ASP A 71 20.04 7.67 -2.25
C ASP A 71 19.11 8.91 -2.25
N ASN A 72 18.60 9.29 -3.42
CA ASN A 72 17.67 10.41 -3.56
C ASN A 72 16.21 9.95 -3.44
N ASP A 73 15.64 10.11 -2.25
CA ASP A 73 14.26 9.72 -1.95
C ASP A 73 13.23 10.53 -2.74
N LEU A 74 13.57 11.76 -3.14
CA LEU A 74 12.71 12.63 -3.94
C LEU A 74 12.67 12.21 -5.41
N GLU A 75 13.73 11.59 -5.94
CA GLU A 75 13.71 10.98 -7.27
C GLU A 75 12.69 9.83 -7.30
N LEU A 76 12.74 8.92 -6.30
CA LEU A 76 11.76 7.83 -6.21
C LEU A 76 10.35 8.37 -6.12
N HIS A 77 10.15 9.33 -5.22
CA HIS A 77 8.85 9.94 -5.01
C HIS A 77 8.28 10.51 -6.31
N SER A 78 9.10 11.26 -7.06
CA SER A 78 8.71 11.85 -8.34
C SER A 78 8.37 10.76 -9.37
N LEU A 79 9.17 9.70 -9.42
CA LEU A 79 8.95 8.56 -10.32
C LEU A 79 7.62 7.85 -10.03
N LEU A 80 7.34 7.56 -8.76
CA LEU A 80 6.09 6.94 -8.33
C LEU A 80 4.87 7.81 -8.71
N LEU A 81 4.94 9.12 -8.46
CA LEU A 81 3.88 10.06 -8.83
C LEU A 81 3.64 10.14 -10.34
N SER A 82 4.70 10.00 -11.14
CA SER A 82 4.61 10.03 -12.61
C SER A 82 4.06 8.75 -13.23
N THR A 83 3.83 7.70 -12.44
CA THR A 83 3.42 6.39 -12.95
C THR A 83 1.98 6.43 -13.48
N PRO A 84 1.76 6.06 -14.75
CA PRO A 84 0.42 5.97 -15.33
C PRO A 84 -0.51 5.07 -14.49
N VAL A 85 -1.81 5.38 -14.49
CA VAL A 85 -2.81 4.55 -13.78
C VAL A 85 -2.79 3.10 -14.28
N SER A 86 -2.56 2.88 -15.57
CA SER A 86 -2.44 1.55 -16.18
C SER A 86 -1.25 0.72 -15.66
N GLU A 87 -0.29 1.35 -14.99
CA GLU A 87 0.90 0.73 -14.41
C GLU A 87 0.89 0.76 -12.87
N ASN A 88 -0.27 1.03 -12.27
CA ASN A 88 -0.52 0.98 -10.83
C ASN A 88 -1.51 -0.15 -10.52
N THR A 89 -1.19 -1.02 -9.58
CA THR A 89 -2.06 -2.15 -9.23
C THR A 89 -3.10 -1.86 -8.14
N GLY A 90 -3.10 -0.65 -7.59
CA GLY A 90 -4.04 -0.22 -6.56
C GLY A 90 -5.41 0.18 -7.12
N ASN A 91 -6.45 0.02 -6.30
CA ASN A 91 -7.82 0.41 -6.65
C ASN A 91 -8.13 1.92 -6.50
N VAL A 92 -7.17 2.73 -6.04
CA VAL A 92 -7.28 4.19 -5.92
C VAL A 92 -6.21 4.84 -6.80
N GLU A 93 -6.64 5.58 -7.82
CA GLU A 93 -5.75 6.11 -8.87
C GLU A 93 -4.71 7.08 -8.31
N GLU A 94 -5.11 7.89 -7.33
CA GLU A 94 -4.29 8.91 -6.68
C GLU A 94 -3.25 8.30 -5.73
N ASN A 95 -3.47 7.08 -5.24
CA ASN A 95 -2.49 6.43 -4.36
C ASN A 95 -1.34 5.85 -5.19
N LYS A 96 -0.17 6.49 -5.07
CA LYS A 96 1.10 6.08 -5.68
C LYS A 96 2.13 5.60 -4.65
N SER A 97 1.69 5.14 -3.48
CA SER A 97 2.57 4.52 -2.50
C SER A 97 3.04 3.14 -3.00
N LEU A 98 4.32 2.85 -2.83
CA LEU A 98 4.92 1.56 -3.13
C LEU A 98 4.97 0.73 -1.85
N TYR A 99 4.44 -0.50 -1.90
CA TYR A 99 4.52 -1.45 -0.78
C TYR A 99 5.24 -2.71 -1.24
N TRP A 100 5.87 -3.40 -0.30
CA TRP A 100 6.52 -4.67 -0.57
C TRP A 100 6.65 -5.51 0.69
N HIS A 101 6.81 -6.81 0.51
CA HIS A 101 7.22 -7.75 1.56
C HIS A 101 8.15 -8.84 0.99
N PRO A 102 8.95 -9.53 1.82
CA PRO A 102 9.67 -10.73 1.43
C PRO A 102 8.71 -11.78 0.83
N THR A 103 9.06 -12.29 -0.34
CA THR A 103 8.23 -13.25 -1.09
C THR A 103 8.13 -14.56 -0.33
N VAL A 104 6.90 -15.05 -0.16
CA VAL A 104 6.64 -16.34 0.49
C VAL A 104 6.74 -17.46 -0.54
N TYR A 105 7.35 -18.58 -0.14
CA TYR A 105 7.51 -19.76 -0.99
C TYR A 105 6.88 -20.98 -0.33
N LYS A 106 6.26 -21.82 -1.15
CA LYS A 106 5.91 -23.20 -0.81
C LYS A 106 7.10 -24.08 -1.18
N VAL A 107 7.51 -24.96 -0.26
CA VAL A 107 8.62 -25.88 -0.46
C VAL A 107 8.07 -27.30 -0.55
N LYS A 108 8.45 -28.03 -1.60
CA LYS A 108 8.14 -29.46 -1.74
C LYS A 108 9.31 -30.15 -2.41
N ASP A 109 9.85 -31.20 -1.78
CA ASP A 109 10.98 -31.99 -2.30
C ASP A 109 12.20 -31.10 -2.66
N GLY A 110 12.45 -30.05 -1.88
CA GLY A 110 13.53 -29.08 -2.11
C GLY A 110 13.26 -28.07 -3.24
N VAL A 111 12.10 -28.11 -3.88
CA VAL A 111 11.69 -27.16 -4.91
C VAL A 111 10.89 -26.02 -4.28
N TYR A 112 11.34 -24.80 -4.53
CA TYR A 112 10.72 -23.57 -4.05
C TYR A 112 9.80 -23.02 -5.13
N THR A 113 8.50 -22.95 -4.84
CA THR A 113 7.50 -22.33 -5.71
C THR A 113 6.92 -21.12 -5.00
N ARG A 114 6.92 -19.96 -5.65
CA ARG A 114 6.33 -18.75 -5.06
C ARG A 114 4.86 -18.99 -4.70
N ALA A 115 4.48 -18.64 -3.48
CA ALA A 115 3.08 -18.64 -3.06
C ALA A 115 2.34 -17.51 -3.80
N GLU A 116 1.23 -17.85 -4.44
CA GLU A 116 0.40 -16.86 -5.13
C GLU A 116 -0.36 -16.01 -4.12
N MET A 117 -0.27 -14.70 -4.25
CA MET A 117 -1.00 -13.74 -3.43
C MET A 117 -2.31 -13.38 -4.10
N ALA A 118 -3.43 -13.63 -3.40
CA ALA A 118 -4.75 -13.29 -3.90
C ALA A 118 -4.97 -11.77 -3.91
N GLN A 119 -4.62 -11.09 -2.82
CA GLN A 119 -4.78 -9.65 -2.64
C GLN A 119 -3.87 -9.15 -1.51
N SER A 120 -3.52 -7.86 -1.55
CA SER A 120 -2.96 -7.15 -0.40
C SER A 120 -3.81 -5.91 -0.12
N SER A 121 -4.04 -5.61 1.15
CA SER A 121 -4.80 -4.44 1.58
C SER A 121 -3.96 -3.57 2.51
N VAL A 122 -4.02 -2.26 2.29
CA VAL A 122 -3.38 -1.26 3.16
C VAL A 122 -4.47 -0.42 3.82
N TYR A 123 -4.38 -0.33 5.14
CA TYR A 123 -5.30 0.45 5.97
C TYR A 123 -4.58 1.67 6.52
N TYR A 124 -5.16 2.83 6.26
CA TYR A 124 -4.83 4.06 6.97
C TYR A 124 -5.96 4.30 7.97
N ILE A 125 -5.60 4.52 9.23
CA ILE A 125 -6.56 4.76 10.33
C ILE A 125 -6.12 6.03 11.05
N TRP A 126 -7.05 6.94 11.31
CA TRP A 126 -6.75 8.24 11.90
C TRP A 126 -7.94 8.84 12.66
N GLU A 127 -7.65 9.84 13.48
CA GLU A 127 -8.64 10.72 14.09
C GLU A 127 -8.97 11.89 13.15
N THR A 128 -10.26 12.14 12.92
CA THR A 128 -10.71 13.19 12.01
C THR A 128 -10.21 14.56 12.46
N GLY A 129 -9.63 15.32 11.52
CA GLY A 129 -9.08 16.65 11.78
C GLY A 129 -7.66 16.68 12.35
N LEU A 130 -7.06 15.52 12.65
CA LEU A 130 -5.70 15.43 13.20
C LEU A 130 -4.66 14.87 12.21
N THR A 131 -5.03 14.63 10.95
CA THR A 131 -4.12 14.07 9.94
C THR A 131 -3.31 15.12 9.20
N THR A 132 -2.05 14.77 8.94
CA THR A 132 -1.18 15.46 7.99
C THR A 132 -0.66 14.47 6.95
N ALA A 133 -0.35 14.96 5.75
CA ALA A 133 0.24 14.13 4.71
C ALA A 133 1.68 13.76 5.08
N PHE A 134 2.09 12.52 4.79
CA PHE A 134 3.49 12.12 4.88
C PHE A 134 4.38 13.04 4.01
N PRO A 135 5.62 13.33 4.43
CA PRO A 135 6.52 14.16 3.65
C PRO A 135 6.89 13.47 2.34
N ALA A 136 7.27 14.25 1.34
CA ALA A 136 7.79 13.71 0.10
C ALA A 136 9.00 12.81 0.38
N GLY A 137 9.02 11.62 -0.25
CA GLY A 137 10.09 10.65 -0.05
C GLY A 137 10.02 9.86 1.26
N PHE A 138 8.97 10.00 2.08
CA PHE A 138 8.83 9.25 3.32
C PHE A 138 8.93 7.73 3.11
N ARG A 139 9.72 7.07 3.97
CA ARG A 139 9.95 5.63 3.98
C ARG A 139 9.74 5.08 5.38
N MET A 140 9.16 3.88 5.46
CA MET A 140 9.00 3.15 6.71
C MET A 140 9.14 1.65 6.47
N ILE A 141 9.66 0.96 7.48
CA ILE A 141 9.71 -0.49 7.55
C ILE A 141 8.94 -0.92 8.81
N GLY A 142 8.05 -1.90 8.66
CA GLY A 142 7.27 -2.48 9.75
C GLY A 142 7.58 -3.97 9.95
N GLY A 143 7.01 -4.57 11.00
CA GLY A 143 7.03 -6.02 11.22
C GLY A 143 8.23 -6.60 11.97
N PHE A 144 9.24 -5.79 12.33
CA PHE A 144 10.45 -6.26 13.03
C PHE A 144 10.49 -5.98 14.54
N GLN A 145 9.62 -5.11 15.07
CA GLN A 145 9.67 -4.73 16.48
C GLN A 145 8.85 -5.71 17.32
N ASP A 146 9.36 -6.10 18.50
CA ASP A 146 8.65 -6.97 19.45
C ASP A 146 7.27 -6.43 19.85
N THR A 147 7.12 -5.10 19.85
CA THR A 147 5.87 -4.40 20.17
C THR A 147 4.87 -4.38 19.01
N ASN A 148 5.31 -4.72 17.80
CA ASN A 148 4.51 -4.67 16.59
C ASN A 148 5.04 -5.63 15.51
N PRO A 149 5.04 -6.94 15.78
CA PRO A 149 5.56 -7.94 14.87
C PRO A 149 4.61 -8.12 13.68
N ALA A 150 5.15 -8.65 12.58
CA ALA A 150 4.28 -9.28 11.58
C ALA A 150 3.58 -10.50 12.20
N LEU A 151 2.36 -10.78 11.76
CA LEU A 151 1.54 -11.89 12.22
C LEU A 151 1.11 -12.71 11.01
N ALA A 152 1.15 -14.04 11.13
CA ALA A 152 0.56 -14.95 10.18
C ALA A 152 -0.61 -15.67 10.83
N GLU A 153 -1.77 -15.65 10.17
CA GLU A 153 -3.00 -16.28 10.64
C GLU A 153 -3.44 -17.38 9.67
N CYS A 154 -3.83 -18.52 10.24
CA CYS A 154 -4.41 -19.64 9.52
C CYS A 154 -5.94 -19.52 9.57
N VAL A 155 -6.56 -19.09 8.47
CA VAL A 155 -8.02 -18.97 8.39
C VAL A 155 -8.61 -20.37 8.20
N ASN A 156 -9.60 -20.69 9.03
CA ASN A 156 -10.29 -22.00 9.08
C ASN A 156 -9.31 -23.20 9.17
N PRO A 157 -8.56 -23.34 10.27
CA PRO A 157 -7.56 -24.38 10.39
C PRO A 157 -8.18 -25.78 10.36
N SER A 158 -7.52 -26.70 9.66
CA SER A 158 -7.87 -28.11 9.58
C SER A 158 -6.64 -29.02 9.79
N PRO A 159 -6.84 -30.31 10.14
CA PRO A 159 -5.74 -31.26 10.26
C PRO A 159 -4.95 -31.39 8.96
N CYS A 160 -3.63 -31.47 9.09
CA CYS A 160 -2.74 -31.69 7.95
C CYS A 160 -2.80 -33.12 7.44
N ASP A 161 -2.59 -33.26 6.13
CA ASP A 161 -2.36 -34.55 5.51
C ASP A 161 -0.96 -35.07 5.90
N PRO A 162 -0.73 -36.40 5.98
CA PRO A 162 0.59 -36.94 6.32
C PRO A 162 1.69 -36.43 5.37
N GLY A 163 2.69 -35.73 5.92
CA GLY A 163 3.78 -35.14 5.14
C GLY A 163 3.50 -33.75 4.55
N ASP A 164 2.46 -33.06 5.04
CA ASP A 164 2.13 -31.67 4.68
C ASP A 164 2.28 -30.73 5.90
N CYS A 165 2.16 -29.42 5.67
CA CYS A 165 2.24 -28.35 6.68
C CYS A 165 3.57 -28.23 7.43
N GLU A 166 4.67 -28.72 6.84
CA GLU A 166 6.00 -28.48 7.38
C GLU A 166 6.37 -27.00 7.25
N THR A 167 6.90 -26.42 8.33
CA THR A 167 7.41 -25.04 8.34
C THR A 167 8.87 -25.04 8.79
N GLU A 168 9.71 -24.26 8.11
CA GLU A 168 11.12 -24.09 8.48
C GLU A 168 11.31 -23.04 9.59
N ASN A 169 10.23 -22.40 10.03
CA ASN A 169 10.23 -21.33 11.02
C ASN A 169 8.96 -21.37 11.88
N THR A 170 8.96 -20.55 12.92
CA THR A 170 7.82 -20.38 13.85
C THR A 170 6.86 -19.26 13.45
N PHE A 171 7.10 -18.59 12.32
CA PHE A 171 6.25 -17.50 11.84
C PHE A 171 5.00 -18.04 11.17
N PHE A 172 5.14 -19.04 10.29
CA PHE A 172 4.01 -19.65 9.61
C PHE A 172 3.33 -20.75 10.46
N PRO A 173 2.00 -20.91 10.35
CA PRO A 173 1.27 -21.96 11.04
C PRO A 173 1.64 -23.35 10.50
N SER A 174 1.75 -24.33 11.40
CA SER A 174 1.98 -25.75 11.08
C SER A 174 0.67 -26.54 10.90
N THR A 175 -0.39 -25.84 10.49
CA THR A 175 -1.73 -26.38 10.24
C THR A 175 -2.17 -26.08 8.82
N LYS A 176 -3.10 -26.87 8.29
CA LYS A 176 -3.69 -26.63 6.97
C LYS A 176 -4.71 -25.51 7.08
N CYS A 177 -4.65 -24.53 6.18
CA CYS A 177 -5.52 -23.35 6.18
C CYS A 177 -6.27 -23.27 4.85
N ASP A 178 -7.50 -22.75 4.88
CA ASP A 178 -8.19 -22.34 3.65
C ASP A 178 -7.47 -21.12 3.05
N GLU A 179 -7.04 -20.19 3.91
CA GLU A 179 -6.29 -19.00 3.55
C GLU A 179 -5.21 -18.73 4.61
N LEU A 180 -4.04 -18.30 4.16
CA LEU A 180 -2.96 -17.81 5.02
C LEU A 180 -2.95 -16.29 4.92
N GLU A 181 -3.34 -15.61 5.98
CA GLU A 181 -3.29 -14.15 6.05
C GLU A 181 -2.00 -13.71 6.74
N VAL A 182 -1.33 -12.71 6.18
CA VAL A 182 -0.18 -12.07 6.82
C VAL A 182 -0.46 -10.59 6.99
N SER A 183 -0.33 -10.11 8.22
CA SER A 183 -0.53 -8.71 8.56
C SER A 183 0.68 -8.14 9.29
N MET A 184 0.88 -6.84 9.16
CA MET A 184 1.84 -6.10 9.96
C MET A 184 1.28 -4.69 10.15
N ARG A 185 1.48 -4.11 11.33
CA ARG A 185 1.17 -2.70 11.53
C ARG A 185 2.45 -1.89 11.33
N MET A 186 2.34 -0.79 10.61
CA MET A 186 3.46 0.12 10.43
C MET A 186 3.69 0.97 11.69
N PRO A 187 4.93 1.39 12.00
CA PRO A 187 5.20 2.25 13.15
C PRO A 187 4.36 3.52 13.14
N SER A 188 3.72 3.85 14.26
CA SER A 188 2.92 5.07 14.43
C SER A 188 3.73 6.26 14.97
N CYS A 189 5.04 6.11 15.16
CA CYS A 189 5.89 7.10 15.83
C CYS A 189 6.21 8.34 15.00
N TRP A 190 5.67 8.45 13.78
CA TRP A 190 5.82 9.67 13.00
C TRP A 190 4.84 10.74 13.49
N THR A 191 5.36 11.80 14.10
CA THR A 191 4.58 12.86 14.77
C THR A 191 4.05 13.93 13.81
N GLY A 192 4.24 13.80 12.50
CA GLY A 192 3.74 14.78 11.54
C GLY A 192 4.50 16.11 11.49
N LEU A 193 5.55 16.28 12.30
CA LEU A 193 6.32 17.51 12.45
C LEU A 193 7.71 17.34 11.85
N VAL A 194 8.11 18.28 10.99
CA VAL A 194 9.47 18.48 10.48
C VAL A 194 10.07 19.68 11.19
#